data_AF-A0A6G7XRM9-F1
#
_entry.id   AF-A0A6G7XRM9-F1
#
_cell.length_a   1.000
_cell.length_b   1.000
_cell.length_c   1.000
_cell.angle_alpha   90.00
_cell.angle_beta   90.00
_cell.angle_gamma   90.00
#
_symmetry.space_group_name_H-M   'P 1'
#
loop_
_entity.id
_entity.type
_entity.pdbx_description
1 polymer ?
#
loop_
_entity_poly.entity_id
_entity_poly.type
_entity_poly.pdbx_seq_one_letter_code
_entity_poly.pdbx_strand_id
1 'polypeptide(L)'
;MSSNDAAQQALAELRAAVAASDRAKVELQQQVSAAREEVAQARDRFRTEQAERRQAEAAADRDGENGRARQELQRRIDARQTDWHQVMRGVDTHWSAVEVRQELERGMDASLRQLRESDPELAEEIEAIRDGRAEPRLGDRRDHEPPEGSA
;
A
#
# COMPACT_ATOMS: atom_id res chain seq x y z
N MET A 1 -55.46 -9.67 -27.86
CA MET A 1 -54.56 -8.61 -27.41
C MET A 1 -53.99 -7.94 -28.65
N SER A 2 -54.14 -6.62 -28.78
CA SER A 2 -53.72 -5.92 -30.00
C SER A 2 -52.21 -5.72 -29.98
N SER A 3 -51.57 -5.68 -31.15
CA SER A 3 -50.13 -5.41 -31.28
C SER A 3 -49.71 -4.11 -30.57
N ASN A 4 -50.65 -3.17 -30.40
CA ASN A 4 -50.45 -1.93 -29.65
C ASN A 4 -50.31 -2.15 -28.12
N ASP A 5 -51.05 -3.10 -27.55
CA ASP A 5 -50.99 -3.41 -26.11
C ASP A 5 -49.63 -4.02 -25.75
N ALA A 6 -49.11 -4.91 -26.61
CA ALA A 6 -47.79 -5.52 -26.44
C ALA A 6 -46.66 -4.48 -26.56
N ALA A 7 -46.77 -3.53 -27.48
CA ALA A 7 -45.80 -2.44 -27.61
C ALA A 7 -45.82 -1.50 -26.39
N GLN A 8 -47.00 -1.19 -25.85
CA GLN A 8 -47.12 -0.37 -24.64
C GLN A 8 -46.56 -1.06 -23.41
N GLN A 9 -46.78 -2.38 -23.28
CA GLN A 9 -46.22 -3.17 -22.19
C GLN A 9 -44.69 -3.24 -22.25
N ALA A 10 -44.12 -3.52 -23.43
CA ALA A 10 -42.67 -3.52 -23.62
C ALA A 10 -42.02 -2.15 -23.32
N LEU A 11 -42.69 -1.05 -23.70
CA LEU A 11 -42.24 0.30 -23.39
C LEU A 11 -42.28 0.59 -21.87
N ALA A 12 -43.30 0.09 -21.17
CA ALA A 12 -43.41 0.23 -19.72
C ALA A 12 -42.32 -0.57 -18.99
N GLU A 13 -42.04 -1.79 -19.43
CA GLU A 13 -40.97 -2.64 -18.91
C GLU A 13 -39.58 -2.00 -19.13
N LEU A 14 -39.32 -1.47 -20.33
CA LEU A 14 -38.07 -0.76 -20.62
C LEU A 14 -37.89 0.47 -19.73
N ARG A 15 -38.94 1.27 -19.53
CA ARG A 15 -38.90 2.44 -18.64
C ARG A 15 -38.63 2.04 -17.19
N ALA A 16 -39.23 0.95 -16.72
CA ALA A 16 -38.98 0.41 -15.39
C ALA A 16 -37.53 -0.07 -15.23
N ALA A 17 -36.98 -0.74 -16.24
CA ALA A 17 -35.60 -1.20 -16.26
C ALA A 17 -34.59 -0.03 -16.24
N VAL A 18 -34.83 1.01 -17.05
CA VAL A 18 -34.00 2.24 -17.03
C VAL A 18 -34.06 2.91 -15.66
N ALA A 19 -35.24 3.07 -15.08
CA ALA A 19 -35.39 3.68 -13.75
C ALA A 19 -34.75 2.83 -12.62
N ALA A 20 -34.66 1.51 -12.79
CA ALA A 20 -33.94 0.65 -11.87
C ALA A 20 -32.41 0.79 -12.05
N SER A 21 -31.95 0.85 -13.30
CA SER A 21 -30.53 1.06 -13.63
C SER A 21 -30.01 2.41 -13.11
N ASP A 22 -30.78 3.48 -13.29
CA ASP A 22 -30.42 4.81 -12.78
C ASP A 22 -30.30 4.83 -11.24
N ARG A 23 -31.19 4.12 -10.54
CA ARG A 23 -31.11 3.96 -9.08
C ARG A 23 -29.86 3.19 -8.65
N ALA A 24 -29.59 2.06 -9.30
CA ALA A 24 -28.38 1.27 -9.04
C ALA A 24 -27.10 2.08 -9.29
N LYS A 25 -27.07 2.92 -10.32
CA LYS A 25 -25.95 3.81 -10.61
C LYS A 25 -25.72 4.84 -9.50
N VAL A 26 -26.79 5.46 -8.99
CA VAL A 26 -26.71 6.41 -7.88
C VAL A 26 -26.20 5.72 -6.61
N GLU A 27 -26.71 4.54 -6.30
CA GLU A 27 -26.25 3.75 -5.15
C GLU A 27 -24.76 3.39 -5.26
N LEU A 28 -24.32 2.93 -6.43
CA LEU A 28 -22.90 2.65 -6.68
C LEU A 28 -22.03 3.90 -6.54
N GLN A 29 -22.48 5.04 -7.05
CA GLN A 29 -21.75 6.31 -6.88
C GLN A 29 -21.61 6.70 -5.41
N GLN A 30 -22.67 6.51 -4.61
CA GLN A 30 -22.63 6.76 -3.17
C GLN A 30 -21.67 5.80 -2.46
N GLN A 31 -21.70 4.50 -2.80
CA GLN A 31 -20.78 3.50 -2.25
C GLN A 31 -19.32 3.82 -2.59
N VAL A 32 -19.04 4.21 -3.83
CA VAL A 32 -17.69 4.61 -4.26
C VAL A 32 -17.23 5.87 -3.52
N SER A 33 -18.11 6.84 -3.30
CA SER A 33 -17.78 8.04 -2.51
C SER A 33 -17.43 7.67 -1.07
N ALA A 34 -18.28 6.86 -0.42
CA ALA A 34 -18.05 6.39 0.94
C ALA A 34 -16.71 5.61 1.06
N ALA A 35 -16.46 4.67 0.14
CA ALA A 35 -15.21 3.92 0.11
C ALA A 35 -13.98 4.84 -0.09
N ARG A 36 -14.08 5.88 -0.91
CA ARG A 36 -13.00 6.87 -1.10
C ARG A 36 -12.74 7.66 0.18
N GLU A 37 -13.78 8.05 0.90
CA GLU A 37 -13.66 8.74 2.18
C GLU A 37 -13.02 7.84 3.24
N GLU A 38 -13.43 6.58 3.32
CA GLU A 38 -12.81 5.60 4.23
C GLU A 38 -11.32 5.40 3.93
N VAL A 39 -10.95 5.26 2.65
CA VAL A 39 -9.54 5.14 2.25
C VAL A 39 -8.75 6.41 2.59
N ALA A 40 -9.35 7.59 2.40
CA ALA A 40 -8.71 8.85 2.76
C ALA A 40 -8.45 8.94 4.27
N GLN A 41 -9.45 8.59 5.09
CA GLN A 41 -9.31 8.55 6.55
C GLN A 41 -8.28 7.52 7.00
N ALA A 42 -8.29 6.31 6.43
CA ALA A 42 -7.33 5.26 6.74
C ALA A 42 -5.89 5.71 6.42
N ARG A 43 -5.69 6.34 5.25
CA ARG A 43 -4.39 6.90 4.85
C ARG A 43 -3.92 7.96 5.82
N ASP A 44 -4.81 8.85 6.26
CA ASP A 44 -4.44 9.95 7.15
C ASP A 44 -4.13 9.42 8.57
N ARG A 45 -4.89 8.44 9.08
CA ARG A 45 -4.55 7.73 10.33
C ARG A 45 -3.19 7.04 10.23
N PHE A 46 -2.96 6.29 9.16
CA PHE A 46 -1.68 5.61 8.94
C PHE A 46 -0.50 6.59 8.89
N ARG A 47 -0.66 7.76 8.26
CA ARG A 47 0.37 8.81 8.23
C ARG A 47 0.69 9.33 9.62
N THR A 48 -0.33 9.58 10.44
CA THR A 48 -0.16 10.04 11.83
C THR A 48 0.56 8.98 12.66
N GLU A 49 0.09 7.73 12.63
CA GLU A 49 0.71 6.62 13.36
C GLU A 49 2.18 6.42 12.96
N GLN A 50 2.49 6.51 11.65
CA GLN A 50 3.87 6.43 11.16
C GLN A 50 4.74 7.62 11.58
N ALA A 51 4.16 8.80 11.75
CA ALA A 51 4.89 9.96 12.28
C ALA A 51 5.19 9.79 13.76
N GLU A 52 4.21 9.34 14.55
CA GLU A 52 4.36 9.08 15.99
C GLU A 52 5.38 7.98 16.26
N ARG A 53 5.31 6.86 15.54
CA ARG A 53 6.29 5.76 15.66
C ARG A 53 7.71 6.23 15.37
N ARG A 54 7.92 6.97 14.27
CA ARG A 54 9.25 7.51 13.94
C ARG A 54 9.78 8.47 14.99
N GLN A 55 8.90 9.27 15.62
CA GLN A 55 9.32 10.15 16.72
C GLN A 55 9.71 9.36 17.95
N ALA A 56 8.95 8.31 18.30
CA ALA A 56 9.26 7.43 19.42
C ALA A 56 10.57 6.66 19.19
N GLU A 57 10.78 6.11 18.00
CA GLU A 57 12.02 5.42 17.61
C GLU A 57 13.22 6.38 17.68
N ALA A 58 13.09 7.59 17.15
CA ALA A 58 14.16 8.59 17.24
C ALA A 58 14.46 9.01 18.69
N ALA A 59 13.45 9.04 19.56
CA ALA A 59 13.67 9.30 20.99
C ALA A 59 14.44 8.15 21.65
N ALA A 60 14.00 6.90 21.44
CA ALA A 60 14.68 5.71 21.93
C ALA A 60 16.12 5.60 21.42
N ASP A 61 16.37 5.98 20.16
CA ASP A 61 17.71 6.05 19.58
C ASP A 61 18.58 7.09 20.30
N ARG A 62 18.06 8.31 20.55
CA ARG A 62 18.80 9.35 21.30
C ARG A 62 19.17 8.91 22.70
N ASP A 63 18.25 8.24 23.39
CA ASP A 63 18.43 7.73 24.75
C ASP A 63 19.33 6.48 24.78
N GLY A 64 19.62 5.91 23.62
CA GLY A 64 20.51 4.76 23.46
C GLY A 64 19.87 3.41 23.76
N GLU A 65 18.53 3.36 23.87
CA GLU A 65 17.77 2.15 24.14
C GLU A 65 17.96 1.10 23.04
N ASN A 66 18.11 1.55 21.79
CA ASN A 66 18.35 0.67 20.63
C ASN A 66 19.85 0.43 20.37
N GLY A 67 20.71 0.79 21.32
CA GLY A 67 22.15 0.54 21.26
C GLY A 67 22.98 1.69 20.71
N ARG A 68 24.31 1.55 20.90
CA ARG A 68 25.28 2.63 20.67
C ARG A 68 25.37 3.09 19.21
N ALA A 69 25.23 2.15 18.26
CA ALA A 69 25.29 2.46 16.84
C ALA A 69 24.14 3.39 16.42
N ARG A 70 22.91 3.06 16.82
CA ARG A 70 21.72 3.86 16.54
C ARG A 70 21.76 5.22 17.22
N GLN A 71 22.21 5.28 18.48
CA GLN A 71 22.42 6.54 19.19
C GLN A 71 23.38 7.47 18.45
N GLU A 72 24.55 6.96 18.07
CA GLU A 72 25.53 7.75 17.35
C GLU A 72 25.04 8.16 15.96
N LEU A 73 24.33 7.27 15.25
CA LEU A 73 23.72 7.60 13.97
C LEU A 73 22.67 8.72 14.13
N GLN A 74 21.76 8.60 15.11
CA GLN A 74 20.73 9.60 15.35
C GLN A 74 21.33 10.96 15.73
N ARG A 75 22.39 10.98 16.56
CA ARG A 75 23.14 12.20 16.87
C ARG A 75 23.70 12.86 15.61
N ARG A 76 24.25 12.09 14.67
CA ARG A 76 24.79 12.58 13.40
C ARG A 76 23.69 13.09 12.46
N ILE A 77 22.53 12.44 12.43
CA ILE A 77 21.34 12.88 11.69
C ILE A 77 20.83 14.21 12.26
N ASP A 78 20.69 14.31 13.58
CA ASP A 78 20.26 15.55 14.25
C ASP A 78 21.25 16.71 13.98
N ALA A 79 22.55 16.41 13.90
CA ALA A 79 23.61 17.35 13.52
C ALA A 79 23.70 17.64 12.00
N ARG A 80 22.81 17.05 11.18
CA ARG A 80 22.79 17.16 9.71
C ARG A 80 24.09 16.74 9.01
N GLN A 81 24.83 15.82 9.62
CA GLN A 81 26.07 15.27 9.07
C GLN A 81 25.81 14.11 8.10
N THR A 82 24.63 13.48 8.22
CA THR A 82 24.16 12.36 7.40
C THR A 82 22.63 12.35 7.41
N ASP A 83 22.04 11.49 6.60
CA ASP A 83 20.61 11.18 6.62
C ASP A 83 20.37 9.69 6.33
N TRP A 84 19.17 9.20 6.61
CA TRP A 84 18.79 7.81 6.36
C TRP A 84 18.99 7.39 4.90
N HIS A 85 18.84 8.30 3.95
CA HIS A 85 19.00 8.01 2.53
C HIS A 85 20.47 7.72 2.17
N GLN A 86 21.40 8.49 2.71
CA GLN A 86 22.85 8.25 2.58
C GLN A 86 23.28 6.95 3.26
N VAL A 87 22.71 6.64 4.43
CA VAL A 87 22.95 5.37 5.14
C VAL A 87 22.50 4.18 4.30
N MET A 88 21.25 4.20 3.81
CA MET A 88 20.68 3.09 3.05
C MET A 88 21.35 2.91 1.68
N ARG A 89 21.83 3.98 1.06
CA ARG A 89 22.60 3.91 -0.21
C ARG A 89 24.07 3.50 -0.02
N GLY A 90 24.54 3.35 1.22
CA GLY A 90 25.94 3.03 1.47
C GLY A 90 26.91 4.19 1.26
N VAL A 91 26.42 5.42 1.09
CA VAL A 91 27.24 6.62 0.93
C VAL A 91 27.90 7.01 2.25
N ASP A 92 27.18 6.85 3.36
CA ASP A 92 27.73 7.05 4.69
C ASP A 92 28.50 5.81 5.16
N THR A 93 29.82 5.96 5.23
CA THR A 93 30.77 4.89 5.61
C THR A 93 31.18 4.94 7.08
N HIS A 94 30.59 5.83 7.88
CA HIS A 94 30.86 5.87 9.31
C HIS A 94 30.43 4.56 9.98
N TRP A 95 31.16 4.12 11.01
CA TRP A 95 30.92 2.83 11.66
C TRP A 95 29.46 2.64 12.11
N SER A 96 28.84 3.70 12.65
CA SER A 96 27.44 3.64 13.09
C SER A 96 26.44 3.43 11.96
N ALA A 97 26.69 4.01 10.79
CA ALA A 97 25.84 3.81 9.60
C ALA A 97 26.00 2.39 9.03
N VAL A 98 27.23 1.87 9.04
CA VAL A 98 27.53 0.49 8.59
C VAL A 98 26.86 -0.53 9.51
N GLU A 99 27.01 -0.39 10.83
CA GLU A 99 26.43 -1.31 11.80
C GLU A 99 24.90 -1.32 11.74
N VAL A 100 24.27 -0.15 11.67
CA VAL A 100 22.80 -0.05 11.56
C VAL A 100 22.30 -0.65 10.25
N ARG A 101 22.99 -0.43 9.13
CA ARG A 101 22.61 -1.05 7.86
C ARG A 101 22.69 -2.58 7.92
N GLN A 102 23.75 -3.13 8.51
CA GLN A 102 23.88 -4.58 8.72
C GLN A 102 22.81 -5.14 9.65
N GLU A 103 22.38 -4.38 10.66
CA GLU A 103 21.26 -4.75 11.53
C GLU A 103 19.94 -4.81 10.75
N LEU A 104 19.68 -3.81 9.90
CA LEU A 104 18.50 -3.77 9.03
C LEU A 104 18.49 -4.91 8.02
N GLU A 105 19.62 -5.22 7.39
CA GLU A 105 19.78 -6.36 6.48
C GLU A 105 19.45 -7.69 7.19
N ARG A 106 20.01 -7.89 8.39
CA ARG A 106 19.70 -9.08 9.22
C ARG A 106 18.22 -9.17 9.60
N GLY A 107 17.60 -8.03 9.91
CA GLY A 107 16.17 -7.94 10.19
C GLY A 107 15.32 -8.34 8.98
N MET A 108 15.64 -7.81 7.79
CA MET A 108 14.95 -8.16 6.55
C MET A 108 15.08 -9.64 6.22
N ASP A 109 16.27 -10.23 6.36
CA ASP A 109 16.46 -11.66 6.12
C ASP A 109 15.69 -12.53 7.12
N ALA A 110 15.51 -12.08 8.37
CA ALA A 110 14.64 -12.75 9.34
C ALA A 110 13.16 -12.65 8.94
N SER A 111 12.70 -11.47 8.54
CA SER A 111 11.32 -11.26 8.05
C SER A 111 11.03 -12.08 6.80
N LEU A 112 11.97 -12.17 5.85
CA LEU A 112 11.82 -13.02 4.66
C LEU A 112 11.72 -14.50 5.02
N ARG A 113 12.53 -14.97 5.97
CA ARG A 113 12.41 -16.36 6.45
C ARG A 113 11.04 -16.65 7.05
N GLN A 114 10.55 -15.75 7.91
CA GLN A 114 9.20 -15.88 8.46
C GLN A 114 8.13 -15.83 7.37
N LEU A 115 8.30 -14.97 6.37
CA LEU A 115 7.37 -14.86 5.26
C LEU A 115 7.33 -16.14 4.42
N ARG A 116 8.49 -16.77 4.15
CA ARG A 116 8.53 -18.07 3.45
C ARG A 116 7.74 -19.16 4.15
N GLU A 117 7.62 -19.10 5.48
CA GLU A 117 6.84 -20.08 6.26
C GLU A 117 5.32 -19.83 6.15
N SER A 118 4.90 -18.57 6.03
CA SER A 118 3.48 -18.20 5.96
C SER A 118 2.93 -18.07 4.53
N ASP A 119 3.76 -17.58 3.61
CA ASP A 119 3.41 -17.21 2.23
C ASP A 119 4.67 -17.33 1.33
N PRO A 120 4.94 -18.54 0.81
CA PRO A 120 6.13 -18.79 -0.01
C PRO A 120 6.10 -18.06 -1.35
N GLU A 121 4.91 -17.88 -1.96
CA GLU A 121 4.77 -17.21 -3.26
C GLU A 121 5.16 -15.73 -3.16
N LEU A 122 4.68 -15.05 -2.11
CA LEU A 122 5.03 -13.65 -1.86
C LEU A 122 6.52 -13.48 -1.51
N ALA A 123 7.11 -14.43 -0.77
CA ALA A 123 8.53 -14.39 -0.47
C ALA A 123 9.41 -14.51 -1.73
N GLU A 124 9.05 -15.41 -2.66
CA GLU A 124 9.73 -15.56 -3.94
C GLU A 124 9.63 -14.29 -4.80
N GLU A 125 8.48 -13.63 -4.83
CA GLU A 125 8.31 -12.36 -5.56
C GLU A 125 9.20 -11.25 -4.99
N ILE A 126 9.24 -11.09 -3.66
CA ILE A 126 10.08 -10.07 -3.01
C ILE A 126 11.57 -10.33 -3.26
N GLU A 127 12.00 -11.59 -3.25
CA GLU A 127 13.38 -11.95 -3.60
C GLU A 127 13.71 -11.68 -5.06
N ALA A 128 12.79 -11.98 -5.98
CA ALA A 128 12.96 -11.66 -7.39
C ALA A 128 13.08 -10.14 -7.63
N ILE A 129 12.34 -9.32 -6.89
CA ILE A 129 12.44 -7.85 -6.95
C ILE A 129 13.79 -7.38 -6.36
N ARG A 130 14.18 -7.90 -5.19
CA ARG A 130 15.46 -7.57 -4.53
C ARG A 130 16.66 -7.85 -5.45
N ASP A 131 16.63 -8.97 -6.15
CA ASP A 131 17.71 -9.38 -7.05
C ASP A 131 17.63 -8.73 -8.44
N GLY A 132 16.66 -7.82 -8.66
CA GLY A 132 16.46 -7.14 -9.94
C GLY A 132 15.96 -8.06 -11.07
N ARG A 133 15.45 -9.25 -10.73
CA ARG A 133 14.90 -10.24 -11.68
C ARG A 133 13.43 -10.02 -12.00
N ALA A 134 12.71 -9.23 -11.19
CA ALA A 134 11.32 -8.90 -11.39
C ALA A 134 11.08 -7.40 -11.11
N GLU A 135 10.18 -6.79 -11.88
CA GLU A 135 9.61 -5.49 -11.52
C GLU A 135 8.47 -5.67 -10.53
N PRO A 136 8.28 -4.76 -9.56
CA PRO A 136 7.16 -4.83 -8.63
C PRO A 136 5.86 -4.79 -9.43
N ARG A 137 5.08 -5.88 -9.38
CA ARG A 137 3.73 -5.92 -9.92
C ARG A 137 2.84 -5.10 -8.98
N LEU A 138 2.87 -3.78 -9.15
CA LEU A 138 1.84 -2.90 -8.63
C LEU A 138 0.53 -3.39 -9.23
N GLY A 139 -0.24 -4.15 -8.44
CA GLY A 139 -1.39 -4.95 -8.85
C GLY A 139 -2.05 -4.41 -10.12
N ASP A 140 -1.89 -5.17 -11.21
CA ASP A 140 -2.44 -4.82 -12.51
C ASP A 140 -3.97 -4.78 -12.36
N ARG A 141 -4.50 -3.56 -12.18
CA ARG A 141 -5.93 -3.27 -12.02
C ARG A 141 -6.71 -3.47 -13.32
N ARG A 142 -6.20 -4.26 -14.25
CA ARG A 142 -6.72 -4.46 -15.61
C ARG A 142 -7.49 -5.77 -15.82
N ASP A 143 -7.63 -6.62 -14.79
CA ASP A 143 -8.40 -7.88 -14.92
C ASP A 143 -9.91 -7.74 -14.61
N HIS A 144 -10.42 -6.51 -14.52
CA HIS A 144 -11.85 -6.23 -14.51
C HIS A 144 -12.24 -5.34 -15.69
N GLU A 145 -11.96 -5.80 -16.91
CA GLU A 145 -12.84 -5.48 -18.03
C GLU A 145 -14.18 -6.19 -17.78
N PRO A 146 -15.31 -5.46 -17.58
CA PRO A 146 -16.61 -6.10 -17.67
C PRO A 146 -16.76 -6.64 -19.10
N PRO A 147 -17.35 -7.83 -19.30
CA PRO A 147 -17.48 -8.41 -20.64
C PRO A 147 -18.21 -7.42 -21.55
N GLU A 148 -17.50 -6.94 -22.57
CA GLU A 148 -18.11 -6.20 -23.67
C GLU A 148 -19.12 -7.12 -24.36
N GLY A 149 -20.38 -6.72 -24.33
CA GLY A 149 -21.39 -7.19 -25.27
C GLY A 149 -21.87 -8.62 -25.08
N SER A 150 -22.96 -8.77 -24.33
CA SER A 150 -24.01 -9.72 -24.74
C SER A 150 -25.21 -8.89 -25.18
N ALA A 151 -25.28 -8.66 -26.49
CA ALA A 151 -26.48 -8.29 -27.21
C ALA A 151 -27.44 -9.49 -27.29
#